data_AF-A0A1G0X9E7-F1
#
_entry.id   AF-A0A1G0X9E7-F1
#
_cell.length_a   1.000
_cell.length_b   1.000
_cell.length_c   1.000
_cell.angle_alpha   90.00
_cell.angle_beta   90.00
_cell.angle_gamma   90.00
#
_symmetry.space_group_name_H-M   'P 1'
#
loop_
_entity.id
_entity.type
_entity.pdbx_description
1 polymer ?
#
loop_
_entity_poly.entity_id
_entity_poly.type
_entity_poly.pdbx_seq_one_letter_code
_entity_poly.pdbx_strand_id
1 'polypeptide(L)'
;MSWFKIKVKNNGINMNRIITLIYLVFISSLIFIGCSELEDNITTVSNPGIHGEGVMNLNSPNFHGNYFDKWKFSDCQNCHARNFQGGLTPVNCADANCHPALNIHQDSSGVFNQSSSNFHGRYLQTNSFTDCQQCHGENLAGGLSSPSCATCHSAISVHKTGIIEPASPNFHGKNPLSGEFVNCQSCHGENFTGGISSPSCATCHSAISIHKIGIIDPSSPNFHGKYPLPNGFTDCQQCHGQNFAGGNLSPTCITCHSSIIVHKSGISDPASPNFHGKNPLTGEFENCQQCHGANFTGGSISPSCATCHTAISVHKSGINDPSSANFHGKYLANNNWNLPNCSQCHGPTYSGGTQSPTCLTCHSQPGGPEACNTCHGNFNDPTRIAPPQDLNSNTVTTAKGVGAHEKHLYTNVFGKTVECETCHTVPQSLNSVGHLDGNLPAEVDFNGLAIFNIAGNANYNSSNVTCANTYCHGNFEFLKESAGMYGSVNGQFAYSAPKMEGNKRSVIWNKVDGSEAQCGSCHGLPPTGHVDFGGLSTCTNCHFGIVNAQGQIIDKSKHINGVKNVFGY
;
A
#
# COMPACT_ATOMS: atom_id res chain seq x y z
N MET A 1 -74.30 32.12 -14.84
CA MET A 1 -75.05 31.55 -15.97
C MET A 1 -75.47 30.14 -15.56
N SER A 2 -76.57 29.95 -14.82
CA SER A 2 -77.93 29.74 -15.32
C SER A 2 -77.97 28.78 -16.53
N TRP A 3 -78.58 27.61 -16.37
CA TRP A 3 -79.89 27.31 -16.99
C TRP A 3 -80.43 25.94 -16.52
N PHE A 4 -81.58 26.01 -15.83
CA PHE A 4 -82.53 24.91 -15.63
C PHE A 4 -83.22 24.58 -16.96
N LYS A 5 -83.48 23.29 -17.25
CA LYS A 5 -84.70 22.86 -17.96
C LYS A 5 -85.16 21.49 -17.47
N ILE A 6 -86.31 21.49 -16.78
CA ILE A 6 -87.15 20.32 -16.54
C ILE A 6 -88.05 20.12 -17.77
N LYS A 7 -88.22 18.87 -18.22
CA LYS A 7 -89.38 18.42 -19.02
C LYS A 7 -89.94 17.14 -18.41
N VAL A 8 -91.26 17.10 -18.32
CA VAL A 8 -92.11 16.15 -17.58
C VAL A 8 -92.76 15.14 -18.54
N LYS A 9 -93.01 13.92 -18.01
CA LYS A 9 -93.93 12.83 -18.47
C LYS A 9 -93.47 12.05 -19.72
N ASN A 10 -93.71 10.74 -19.86
CA ASN A 10 -94.91 9.99 -19.45
C ASN A 10 -94.64 8.49 -19.24
N ASN A 11 -95.53 7.86 -18.49
CA ASN A 11 -95.55 6.48 -18.03
C ASN A 11 -95.55 5.44 -19.16
N GLY A 12 -94.63 4.49 -19.05
CA GLY A 12 -94.70 3.17 -19.68
C GLY A 12 -93.93 2.21 -18.80
N ILE A 13 -94.61 1.55 -17.86
CA ILE A 13 -93.99 0.58 -16.97
C ILE A 13 -93.51 -0.59 -17.84
N ASN A 14 -92.20 -0.64 -18.07
CA ASN A 14 -91.55 -1.67 -18.85
C ASN A 14 -91.60 -2.98 -18.04
N MET A 15 -92.42 -3.94 -18.47
CA MET A 15 -92.65 -5.23 -17.79
C MET A 15 -91.35 -5.96 -17.44
N ASN A 16 -90.28 -5.77 -18.24
CA ASN A 16 -88.98 -6.35 -17.96
C ASN A 16 -88.33 -5.78 -16.69
N ARG A 17 -88.56 -4.51 -16.34
CA ARG A 17 -88.05 -3.93 -15.08
C ARG A 17 -88.77 -4.48 -13.86
N ILE A 18 -90.05 -4.81 -13.97
CA ILE A 18 -90.80 -5.49 -12.89
C ILE A 18 -90.24 -6.91 -12.70
N ILE A 19 -89.99 -7.64 -13.78
CA ILE A 19 -89.42 -8.99 -13.70
C ILE A 19 -88.01 -8.94 -13.10
N THR A 20 -87.17 -7.97 -13.47
CA THR A 20 -85.83 -7.80 -12.85
C THR A 20 -85.91 -7.42 -11.38
N LEU A 21 -86.86 -6.58 -10.98
CA LEU A 21 -87.08 -6.23 -9.57
C LEU A 21 -87.61 -7.42 -8.77
N ILE A 22 -88.51 -8.23 -9.33
CA ILE A 22 -88.97 -9.47 -8.71
C ILE A 22 -87.80 -10.44 -8.58
N TYR A 23 -86.95 -10.58 -9.61
CA TYR A 23 -85.75 -11.43 -9.55
C TYR A 23 -84.74 -10.96 -8.51
N LEU A 24 -84.53 -9.64 -8.37
CA LEU A 24 -83.64 -9.07 -7.36
C LEU A 24 -84.19 -9.20 -5.94
N VAL A 25 -85.51 -9.06 -5.76
CA VAL A 25 -86.17 -9.32 -4.47
C VAL A 25 -86.14 -10.81 -4.14
N PHE A 26 -86.32 -11.69 -5.13
CA PHE A 26 -86.28 -13.15 -4.95
C PHE A 26 -84.86 -13.64 -4.61
N ILE A 27 -83.83 -13.10 -5.28
CA ILE A 27 -82.41 -13.35 -4.96
C ILE A 27 -82.05 -12.77 -3.60
N SER A 28 -82.53 -11.57 -3.26
CA SER A 28 -82.33 -10.99 -1.92
C SER A 28 -83.02 -11.81 -0.84
N SER A 29 -84.21 -12.37 -1.08
CA SER A 29 -84.89 -13.26 -0.12
C SER A 29 -84.21 -14.62 0.00
N LEU A 30 -83.58 -15.13 -1.07
CA LEU A 30 -82.77 -16.36 -1.01
C LEU A 30 -81.47 -16.17 -0.22
N ILE A 31 -80.90 -14.96 -0.19
CA ILE A 31 -79.74 -14.62 0.65
C ILE A 31 -80.14 -14.48 2.14
N PHE A 32 -81.38 -14.07 2.45
CA PHE A 32 -81.87 -14.02 3.84
C PHE A 32 -82.31 -15.37 4.41
N ILE A 33 -82.59 -16.38 3.58
CA ILE A 33 -82.96 -17.74 4.03
C ILE A 33 -81.71 -18.65 4.15
N GLY A 34 -80.56 -18.24 3.62
CA GLY A 34 -79.29 -19.00 3.66
C GLY A 34 -78.41 -18.80 4.91
N CYS A 35 -78.85 -18.03 5.91
CA CYS A 35 -78.08 -17.77 7.14
C CYS A 35 -78.88 -18.07 8.41
N SER A 36 -79.44 -19.28 8.50
CA SER A 36 -79.99 -19.81 9.75
C SER A 36 -79.67 -21.30 9.89
N GLU A 37 -78.37 -21.64 9.89
CA GLU A 37 -77.92 -22.77 10.71
C GLU A 37 -77.80 -22.27 12.15
N LEU A 38 -78.96 -22.14 12.81
CA LEU A 38 -79.04 -22.21 14.26
C LEU A 38 -79.21 -23.70 14.57
N GLU A 39 -78.14 -24.33 15.06
CA GLU A 39 -78.23 -25.61 15.75
C GLU A 39 -79.13 -25.43 16.99
N ASP A 40 -80.44 -25.64 16.82
CA ASP A 40 -81.35 -25.86 17.93
C ASP A 40 -81.11 -27.26 18.50
N ASN A 41 -79.97 -27.42 19.18
CA ASN A 41 -79.79 -28.39 20.26
C ASN A 41 -79.28 -27.60 21.47
N ILE A 42 -80.19 -26.84 22.09
CA ILE A 42 -79.98 -26.30 23.43
C ILE A 42 -79.95 -27.48 24.39
N THR A 43 -78.77 -28.10 24.52
CA THR A 43 -78.43 -28.85 25.72
C THR A 43 -78.20 -27.81 26.81
N THR A 44 -78.99 -27.87 27.87
CA THR A 44 -78.70 -27.13 29.09
C THR A 44 -77.34 -27.60 29.60
N VAL A 45 -76.31 -26.78 29.40
CA VAL A 45 -74.97 -27.05 29.92
C VAL A 45 -75.07 -27.02 31.43
N SER A 46 -74.87 -28.17 32.09
CA SER A 46 -74.67 -28.22 33.53
C SER A 46 -73.46 -27.36 33.84
N ASN A 47 -73.62 -26.35 34.70
CA ASN A 47 -72.57 -25.43 35.14
C ASN A 47 -71.29 -26.21 35.49
N PRO A 48 -70.30 -26.29 34.59
CA PRO A 48 -69.03 -26.87 34.98
C PRO A 48 -68.43 -25.77 35.86
N GLY A 49 -68.06 -26.07 37.10
CA GLY A 49 -67.61 -25.09 38.10
C GLY A 49 -66.26 -24.40 37.76
N ILE A 50 -66.04 -24.04 36.50
CA ILE A 50 -64.83 -23.47 35.90
C ILE A 50 -64.78 -21.96 36.15
N HIS A 51 -65.91 -21.28 36.37
CA HIS A 51 -65.99 -19.84 36.67
C HIS A 51 -66.29 -19.56 38.15
N GLY A 52 -65.43 -20.04 39.05
CA GLY A 52 -65.53 -19.83 40.49
C GLY A 52 -64.81 -18.56 41.00
N GLU A 53 -64.85 -18.35 42.32
CA GLU A 53 -64.13 -17.24 42.97
C GLU A 53 -62.61 -17.36 42.74
N GLY A 54 -61.99 -16.24 42.36
CA GLY A 54 -60.56 -16.15 42.07
C GLY A 54 -60.16 -16.59 40.64
N VAL A 55 -61.10 -16.95 39.76
CA VAL A 55 -60.82 -17.38 38.37
C VAL A 55 -60.07 -16.33 37.53
N MET A 56 -60.24 -15.04 37.84
CA MET A 56 -59.53 -13.93 37.17
C MET A 56 -58.31 -13.42 37.94
N ASN A 57 -57.97 -14.01 39.09
CA ASN A 57 -56.83 -13.60 39.91
C ASN A 57 -55.65 -14.56 39.66
N LEU A 58 -54.56 -14.06 39.07
CA LEU A 58 -53.36 -14.85 38.76
C LEU A 58 -52.78 -15.61 39.98
N ASN A 59 -52.98 -15.09 41.18
CA ASN A 59 -52.45 -15.69 42.41
C ASN A 59 -53.43 -16.68 43.07
N SER A 60 -54.62 -16.85 42.49
CA SER A 60 -55.59 -17.82 42.98
C SER A 60 -55.26 -19.23 42.48
N PRO A 61 -55.37 -20.28 43.31
CA PRO A 61 -55.31 -21.66 42.82
C PRO A 61 -56.39 -21.96 41.78
N ASN A 62 -57.48 -21.20 41.76
CA ASN A 62 -58.58 -21.33 40.80
C ASN A 62 -58.41 -20.47 39.53
N PHE A 63 -57.25 -19.84 39.33
CA PHE A 63 -56.99 -19.00 38.16
C PHE A 63 -57.28 -19.74 36.85
N HIS A 64 -57.97 -19.09 35.90
CA HIS A 64 -58.44 -19.76 34.69
C HIS A 64 -57.31 -20.35 33.83
N GLY A 65 -56.11 -19.76 33.90
CA GLY A 65 -54.92 -20.28 33.23
C GLY A 65 -54.60 -21.73 33.59
N ASN A 66 -54.94 -22.16 34.81
CA ASN A 66 -54.66 -23.52 35.32
C ASN A 66 -55.58 -24.59 34.69
N TYR A 67 -56.68 -24.21 34.04
CA TYR A 67 -57.55 -25.18 33.36
C TYR A 67 -57.00 -25.62 32.00
N PHE A 68 -56.04 -24.88 31.40
CA PHE A 68 -55.43 -25.23 30.11
C PHE A 68 -54.48 -26.43 30.16
N ASP A 69 -54.14 -26.92 31.35
CA ASP A 69 -53.47 -28.22 31.53
C ASP A 69 -54.41 -29.40 31.23
N LYS A 70 -55.72 -29.17 31.31
CA LYS A 70 -56.76 -30.22 31.20
C LYS A 70 -57.74 -29.98 30.05
N TRP A 71 -57.89 -28.75 29.58
CA TRP A 71 -58.85 -28.33 28.57
C TRP A 71 -58.16 -27.56 27.45
N LYS A 72 -58.50 -27.86 26.20
CA LYS A 72 -58.01 -27.12 25.03
C LYS A 72 -58.88 -25.89 24.79
N PHE A 73 -58.33 -24.90 24.08
CA PHE A 73 -59.11 -23.75 23.61
C PHE A 73 -60.40 -24.16 22.86
N SER A 74 -60.37 -25.23 22.07
CA SER A 74 -61.56 -25.78 21.40
C SER A 74 -62.66 -26.19 22.37
N ASP A 75 -62.31 -26.65 23.57
CA ASP A 75 -63.27 -27.10 24.56
C ASP A 75 -63.97 -25.90 25.21
N CYS A 76 -63.26 -24.77 25.34
CA CYS A 76 -63.80 -23.50 25.83
C CYS A 76 -64.69 -22.79 24.80
N GLN A 77 -64.45 -22.98 23.49
CA GLN A 77 -65.25 -22.39 22.41
C GLN A 77 -66.73 -22.84 22.44
N ASN A 78 -67.01 -23.99 23.06
CA ASN A 78 -68.37 -24.49 23.27
C ASN A 78 -69.25 -23.54 24.09
N CYS A 79 -68.65 -22.68 24.94
CA CYS A 79 -69.39 -21.73 25.78
C CYS A 79 -69.05 -20.27 25.47
N HIS A 80 -67.80 -19.96 25.09
CA HIS A 80 -67.30 -18.59 24.92
C HIS A 80 -67.38 -18.07 23.48
N ALA A 81 -68.17 -18.72 22.62
CA ALA A 81 -68.18 -18.54 21.17
C ALA A 81 -66.83 -18.84 20.51
N ARG A 82 -66.86 -19.08 19.21
CA ARG A 82 -65.68 -19.50 18.42
C ARG A 82 -64.55 -18.46 18.45
N ASN A 83 -64.87 -17.18 18.61
CA ASN A 83 -63.95 -16.06 18.66
C ASN A 83 -63.60 -15.59 20.09
N PHE A 84 -64.11 -16.25 21.15
CA PHE A 84 -63.91 -15.87 22.55
C PHE A 84 -64.32 -14.44 22.92
N GLN A 85 -65.19 -13.81 22.11
CA GLN A 85 -65.70 -12.45 22.33
C GLN A 85 -67.00 -12.45 23.14
N GLY A 86 -67.31 -13.56 23.80
CA GLY A 86 -68.57 -13.80 24.49
C GLY A 86 -69.47 -14.73 23.68
N GLY A 87 -70.10 -15.67 24.39
CA GLY A 87 -71.02 -16.66 23.85
C GLY A 87 -72.21 -16.83 24.79
N LEU A 88 -72.39 -18.03 25.36
CA LEU A 88 -73.31 -18.27 26.48
C LEU A 88 -72.84 -17.60 27.78
N THR A 89 -71.59 -17.14 27.81
CA THR A 89 -70.96 -16.38 28.89
C THR A 89 -70.63 -14.95 28.43
N PRO A 90 -70.79 -13.92 29.28
CA PRO A 90 -70.57 -12.51 28.90
C PRO A 90 -69.10 -12.06 29.03
N VAL A 91 -68.12 -12.98 28.98
CA VAL A 91 -66.69 -12.66 29.15
C VAL A 91 -66.01 -12.59 27.79
N ASN A 92 -65.41 -11.43 27.49
CA ASN A 92 -64.59 -11.25 26.29
C ASN A 92 -63.11 -11.49 26.64
N CYS A 93 -62.55 -12.60 26.16
CA CYS A 93 -61.16 -12.96 26.41
C CYS A 93 -60.16 -12.15 25.56
N ALA A 94 -60.65 -11.48 24.51
CA ALA A 94 -59.86 -10.71 23.56
C ALA A 94 -59.80 -9.20 23.88
N ASP A 95 -60.33 -8.79 25.04
CA ASP A 95 -60.21 -7.41 25.53
C ASP A 95 -58.76 -7.09 25.93
N ALA A 96 -58.41 -5.81 25.91
CA ALA A 96 -57.08 -5.27 26.19
C ALA A 96 -56.55 -5.65 27.59
N ASN A 97 -57.43 -6.03 28.51
CA ASN A 97 -57.09 -6.41 29.88
C ASN A 97 -56.87 -7.92 30.07
N CYS A 98 -57.06 -8.73 29.02
CA CYS A 98 -56.98 -10.20 29.08
C CYS A 98 -55.92 -10.73 28.10
N HIS A 99 -56.32 -11.29 26.95
CA HIS A 99 -55.41 -11.82 25.92
C HIS A 99 -55.46 -10.97 24.64
N PRO A 100 -54.80 -9.79 24.60
CA PRO A 100 -54.85 -8.90 23.45
C PRO A 100 -54.27 -9.53 22.17
N ALA A 101 -53.31 -10.46 22.31
CA ALA A 101 -52.70 -11.19 21.20
C ALA A 101 -53.58 -12.34 20.65
N LEU A 102 -54.68 -12.70 21.32
CA LEU A 102 -55.59 -13.78 20.87
C LEU A 102 -56.27 -13.43 19.54
N ASN A 103 -56.44 -12.15 19.25
CA ASN A 103 -57.00 -11.62 18.01
C ASN A 103 -56.27 -12.12 16.75
N ILE A 104 -54.97 -12.44 16.86
CA ILE A 104 -54.14 -12.93 15.75
C ILE A 104 -54.58 -14.34 15.29
N HIS A 105 -55.24 -15.11 16.17
CA HIS A 105 -55.69 -16.47 15.90
C HIS A 105 -57.23 -16.60 15.82
N GLN A 106 -57.96 -15.48 15.86
CA GLN A 106 -59.42 -15.47 15.75
C GLN A 106 -59.93 -15.92 14.37
N ASP A 107 -59.22 -15.53 13.31
CA ASP A 107 -59.39 -16.05 11.96
C ASP A 107 -58.07 -16.68 11.54
N SER A 108 -58.01 -18.01 11.46
CA SER A 108 -56.81 -18.72 11.01
C SER A 108 -56.56 -18.55 9.50
N SER A 109 -57.51 -17.96 8.76
CA SER A 109 -57.36 -17.70 7.34
C SER A 109 -56.29 -16.62 7.10
N GLY A 110 -55.27 -17.00 6.33
CA GLY A 110 -54.20 -16.09 5.92
C GLY A 110 -53.16 -15.73 7.00
N VAL A 111 -53.24 -16.24 8.23
CA VAL A 111 -52.26 -15.97 9.31
C VAL A 111 -50.83 -16.37 8.93
N PHE A 112 -50.69 -17.43 8.13
CA PHE A 112 -49.40 -17.90 7.60
C PHE A 112 -49.12 -17.43 6.17
N ASN A 113 -50.04 -16.69 5.53
CA ASN A 113 -49.88 -16.20 4.16
C ASN A 113 -49.37 -14.75 4.18
N GLN A 114 -48.14 -14.53 3.72
CA GLN A 114 -47.49 -13.21 3.70
C GLN A 114 -48.28 -12.12 2.94
N SER A 115 -49.08 -12.52 1.95
CA SER A 115 -49.91 -11.61 1.15
C SER A 115 -51.24 -11.26 1.84
N SER A 116 -51.59 -11.92 2.94
CA SER A 116 -52.81 -11.63 3.69
C SER A 116 -52.66 -10.35 4.50
N SER A 117 -53.76 -9.59 4.62
CA SER A 117 -53.89 -8.52 5.61
C SER A 117 -53.80 -9.05 7.04
N ASN A 118 -54.11 -10.34 7.24
CA ASN A 118 -54.10 -11.03 8.54
C ASN A 118 -52.79 -11.79 8.82
N PHE A 119 -51.72 -11.55 8.07
CA PHE A 119 -50.44 -12.23 8.27
C PHE A 119 -49.83 -11.89 9.65
N HIS A 120 -49.47 -12.91 10.44
CA HIS A 120 -48.95 -12.70 11.81
C HIS A 120 -47.67 -11.84 11.86
N GLY A 121 -46.83 -11.89 10.82
CA GLY A 121 -45.63 -11.06 10.76
C GLY A 121 -45.90 -9.55 10.74
N ARG A 122 -47.11 -9.12 10.35
CA ARG A 122 -47.52 -7.70 10.44
C ARG A 122 -47.73 -7.26 11.89
N TYR A 123 -48.21 -8.15 12.75
CA TYR A 123 -48.43 -7.85 14.18
C TYR A 123 -47.11 -7.59 14.91
N LEU A 124 -46.04 -8.30 14.51
CA LEU A 124 -44.71 -8.13 15.08
C LEU A 124 -44.09 -6.77 14.76
N GLN A 125 -44.54 -6.08 13.71
CA GLN A 125 -44.01 -4.75 13.36
C GLN A 125 -44.35 -3.67 14.39
N THR A 126 -45.43 -3.86 15.16
CA THR A 126 -45.92 -2.86 16.12
C THR A 126 -45.97 -3.36 17.57
N ASN A 127 -45.69 -4.64 17.82
CA ASN A 127 -45.86 -5.28 19.13
C ASN A 127 -44.63 -6.12 19.52
N SER A 128 -44.43 -6.33 20.83
CA SER A 128 -43.29 -7.09 21.36
C SER A 128 -43.52 -8.60 21.26
N PHE A 129 -42.44 -9.37 21.09
CA PHE A 129 -42.46 -10.83 21.22
C PHE A 129 -42.87 -11.30 22.63
N THR A 130 -42.74 -10.44 23.65
CA THR A 130 -43.13 -10.74 25.04
C THR A 130 -44.58 -11.18 25.16
N ASP A 131 -45.47 -10.63 24.34
CA ASP A 131 -46.90 -10.99 24.36
C ASP A 131 -47.13 -12.39 23.79
N CYS A 132 -46.32 -12.81 22.80
CA CYS A 132 -46.39 -14.14 22.20
C CYS A 132 -45.76 -15.22 23.09
N GLN A 133 -44.69 -14.88 23.82
CA GLN A 133 -43.96 -15.78 24.71
C GLN A 133 -44.85 -16.38 25.81
N GLN A 134 -45.92 -15.68 26.21
CA GLN A 134 -46.88 -16.16 27.20
C GLN A 134 -47.57 -17.47 26.80
N CYS A 135 -47.80 -17.68 25.50
CA CYS A 135 -48.45 -18.89 24.97
C CYS A 135 -47.48 -19.80 24.23
N HIS A 136 -46.51 -19.25 23.51
CA HIS A 136 -45.54 -20.02 22.70
C HIS A 136 -44.26 -20.40 23.45
N GLY A 137 -44.19 -20.08 24.76
CA GLY A 137 -43.03 -20.31 25.62
C GLY A 137 -41.97 -19.21 25.49
N GLU A 138 -41.14 -19.05 26.52
CA GLU A 138 -40.11 -18.00 26.59
C GLU A 138 -39.16 -18.02 25.38
N ASN A 139 -38.82 -19.21 24.89
CA ASN A 139 -37.92 -19.40 23.74
C ASN A 139 -38.67 -19.58 22.41
N LEU A 140 -39.99 -19.35 22.39
CA LEU A 140 -40.87 -19.51 21.22
C LEU A 140 -40.79 -20.91 20.57
N ALA A 141 -40.33 -21.89 21.35
CA ALA A 141 -40.17 -23.28 20.94
C ALA A 141 -41.48 -24.07 20.98
N GLY A 142 -42.58 -23.44 21.40
CA GLY A 142 -43.88 -24.06 21.63
C GLY A 142 -44.23 -24.12 23.12
N GLY A 143 -45.53 -24.09 23.42
CA GLY A 143 -46.08 -24.24 24.77
C GLY A 143 -47.01 -25.46 24.87
N LEU A 144 -47.65 -25.66 26.02
CA LEU A 144 -48.54 -26.82 26.28
C LEU A 144 -49.64 -27.01 25.22
N SER A 145 -50.10 -25.92 24.59
CA SER A 145 -51.15 -25.94 23.54
C SER A 145 -50.78 -25.13 22.28
N SER A 146 -49.54 -24.64 22.15
CA SER A 146 -49.16 -23.67 21.11
C SER A 146 -48.03 -24.19 20.23
N PRO A 147 -48.08 -24.00 18.90
CA PRO A 147 -47.05 -24.50 17.98
C PRO A 147 -45.71 -23.80 18.19
N SER A 148 -44.64 -24.51 17.83
CA SER A 148 -43.29 -23.96 17.79
C SER A 148 -43.16 -22.98 16.63
N CYS A 149 -42.64 -21.78 16.89
CA CYS A 149 -42.27 -20.86 15.83
C CYS A 149 -41.14 -21.45 14.97
N ALA A 150 -40.33 -22.37 15.53
CA ALA A 150 -39.23 -23.02 14.84
C ALA A 150 -39.66 -23.90 13.67
N THR A 151 -40.94 -24.29 13.59
CA THR A 151 -41.48 -25.06 12.46
C THR A 151 -41.46 -24.26 11.15
N CYS A 152 -41.60 -22.93 11.23
CA CYS A 152 -41.52 -22.03 10.07
C CYS A 152 -40.29 -21.10 10.12
N HIS A 153 -39.79 -20.79 11.31
CA HIS A 153 -38.63 -19.92 11.56
C HIS A 153 -37.52 -20.72 12.23
N SER A 154 -36.83 -21.57 11.46
CA SER A 154 -35.78 -22.48 11.96
C SER A 154 -34.76 -21.80 12.90
N ALA A 155 -34.36 -20.58 12.56
CA ALA A 155 -33.40 -19.78 13.31
C ALA A 155 -33.91 -19.28 14.68
N ILE A 156 -35.23 -19.29 14.96
CA ILE A 156 -35.76 -18.74 16.21
C ILE A 156 -35.37 -19.59 17.43
N SER A 157 -35.15 -20.90 17.21
CA SER A 157 -34.78 -21.87 18.23
C SER A 157 -33.42 -21.63 18.90
N VAL A 158 -32.60 -20.74 18.32
CA VAL A 158 -31.32 -20.33 18.91
C VAL A 158 -31.50 -19.43 20.12
N HIS A 159 -32.63 -18.72 20.24
CA HIS A 159 -32.93 -17.81 21.35
C HIS A 159 -33.22 -18.62 22.62
N LYS A 160 -32.16 -19.06 23.29
CA LYS A 160 -32.20 -19.70 24.60
C LYS A 160 -31.71 -18.73 25.66
N THR A 161 -32.19 -18.92 26.88
CA THR A 161 -31.70 -18.19 28.06
C THR A 161 -30.16 -18.23 28.13
N GLY A 162 -29.54 -17.06 28.25
CA GLY A 162 -28.10 -16.88 28.32
C GLY A 162 -27.35 -16.89 26.97
N ILE A 163 -28.01 -16.77 25.81
CA ILE A 163 -27.33 -16.75 24.49
C ILE A 163 -26.29 -15.64 24.30
N ILE A 164 -26.44 -14.51 25.00
CA ILE A 164 -25.48 -13.38 24.98
C ILE A 164 -24.58 -13.33 26.22
N GLU A 165 -24.70 -14.28 27.14
CA GLU A 165 -23.95 -14.29 28.40
C GLU A 165 -22.72 -15.21 28.27
N PRO A 166 -21.47 -14.70 28.31
CA PRO A 166 -20.27 -15.50 28.06
C PRO A 166 -20.11 -16.71 28.99
N ALA A 167 -20.62 -16.62 30.21
CA ALA A 167 -20.60 -17.70 31.20
C ALA A 167 -21.57 -18.83 30.87
N SER A 168 -22.66 -18.55 30.14
CA SER A 168 -23.70 -19.53 29.83
C SER A 168 -23.19 -20.66 28.93
N PRO A 169 -23.68 -21.90 29.10
CA PRO A 169 -23.48 -22.98 28.13
C PRO A 169 -24.18 -22.70 26.79
N ASN A 170 -25.20 -21.85 26.77
CA ASN A 170 -25.93 -21.45 25.57
C ASN A 170 -25.30 -20.25 24.84
N PHE A 171 -24.17 -19.71 25.32
CA PHE A 171 -23.50 -18.58 24.69
C PHE A 171 -23.21 -18.85 23.21
N HIS A 172 -23.63 -17.95 22.33
CA HIS A 172 -23.46 -18.13 20.88
C HIS A 172 -21.98 -18.16 20.46
N GLY A 173 -21.07 -17.58 21.25
CA GLY A 173 -19.63 -17.70 21.01
C GLY A 173 -19.05 -19.09 21.30
N LYS A 174 -19.76 -19.95 22.05
CA LYS A 174 -19.41 -21.38 22.26
C LYS A 174 -20.12 -22.32 21.28
N ASN A 175 -21.29 -21.92 20.79
CA ASN A 175 -22.09 -22.66 19.83
C ASN A 175 -22.32 -21.77 18.59
N PRO A 176 -21.45 -21.84 17.57
CA PRO A 176 -21.55 -20.96 16.42
C PRO A 176 -22.93 -21.13 15.75
N LEU A 177 -23.62 -20.01 15.53
CA LEU A 177 -24.91 -19.96 14.83
C LEU A 177 -24.72 -20.62 13.46
N SER A 178 -25.27 -21.81 13.27
CA SER A 178 -24.98 -22.66 12.12
C SER A 178 -25.55 -22.07 10.83
N GLY A 179 -24.67 -21.77 9.88
CA GLY A 179 -24.91 -21.79 8.43
C GLY A 179 -25.78 -20.72 7.77
N GLU A 180 -26.57 -19.94 8.51
CA GLU A 180 -27.59 -19.09 7.89
C GLU A 180 -27.73 -17.72 8.55
N PHE A 181 -26.64 -16.94 8.66
CA PHE A 181 -26.71 -15.56 9.17
C PHE A 181 -27.74 -14.71 8.41
N VAL A 182 -27.92 -14.98 7.11
CA VAL A 182 -28.97 -14.40 6.25
C VAL A 182 -30.38 -14.63 6.82
N ASN A 183 -30.63 -15.76 7.48
CA ASN A 183 -31.94 -16.08 8.05
C ASN A 183 -32.25 -15.22 9.29
N CYS A 184 -31.22 -14.72 9.97
CA CYS A 184 -31.36 -13.79 11.09
C CYS A 184 -31.68 -12.35 10.62
N GLN A 185 -31.32 -11.98 9.38
CA GLN A 185 -31.53 -10.62 8.85
C GLN A 185 -33.01 -10.21 8.81
N SER A 186 -33.90 -11.18 8.63
CA SER A 186 -35.35 -10.96 8.62
C SER A 186 -35.88 -10.31 9.91
N CYS A 187 -35.23 -10.58 11.05
CA CYS A 187 -35.59 -10.03 12.37
C CYS A 187 -34.57 -9.02 12.89
N HIS A 188 -33.27 -9.27 12.71
CA HIS A 188 -32.18 -8.42 13.22
C HIS A 188 -31.80 -7.27 12.28
N GLY A 189 -32.48 -7.16 11.14
CA GLY A 189 -32.18 -6.19 10.08
C GLY A 189 -31.05 -6.67 9.17
N GLU A 190 -31.03 -6.17 7.93
CA GLU A 190 -30.05 -6.58 6.90
C GLU A 190 -28.59 -6.40 7.35
N ASN A 191 -28.33 -5.38 8.18
CA ASN A 191 -26.99 -5.06 8.68
C ASN A 191 -26.75 -5.51 10.13
N PHE A 192 -27.69 -6.27 10.72
CA PHE A 192 -27.66 -6.68 12.13
C PHE A 192 -27.52 -5.51 13.13
N THR A 193 -27.89 -4.30 12.70
CA THR A 193 -27.91 -3.09 13.52
C THR A 193 -29.18 -2.95 14.35
N GLY A 194 -30.03 -3.99 14.36
CA GLY A 194 -31.35 -4.00 14.96
C GLY A 194 -32.44 -4.00 13.89
N GLY A 195 -33.53 -4.70 14.19
CA GLY A 195 -34.72 -4.83 13.34
C GLY A 195 -36.00 -4.85 14.18
N ILE A 196 -36.94 -5.75 13.89
CA ILE A 196 -38.22 -5.86 14.61
C ILE A 196 -37.95 -6.34 16.06
N SER A 197 -37.75 -5.38 16.96
CA SER A 197 -37.51 -5.59 18.40
C SER A 197 -36.26 -6.42 18.76
N SER A 198 -35.31 -6.60 17.83
CA SER A 198 -34.09 -7.40 18.04
C SER A 198 -32.85 -6.54 18.38
N PRO A 199 -31.93 -7.01 19.26
CA PRO A 199 -30.72 -6.29 19.63
C PRO A 199 -29.75 -6.16 18.46
N SER A 200 -29.01 -5.06 18.43
CA SER A 200 -27.94 -4.86 17.47
C SER A 200 -26.72 -5.72 17.82
N CYS A 201 -26.29 -6.55 16.88
CA CYS A 201 -25.03 -7.29 16.97
C CYS A 201 -23.83 -6.35 17.01
N ALA A 202 -23.94 -5.15 16.41
CA ALA A 202 -22.88 -4.14 16.40
C ALA A 202 -22.52 -3.60 17.79
N THR A 203 -23.41 -3.78 18.78
CA THR A 203 -23.14 -3.44 20.19
C THR A 203 -21.97 -4.24 20.76
N CYS A 204 -21.81 -5.48 20.31
CA CYS A 204 -20.72 -6.37 20.75
C CYS A 204 -19.71 -6.64 19.64
N HIS A 205 -20.13 -6.57 18.37
CA HIS A 205 -19.33 -6.85 17.18
C HIS A 205 -19.28 -5.62 16.26
N SER A 206 -18.47 -4.63 16.61
CA SER A 206 -18.35 -3.37 15.85
C SER A 206 -18.11 -3.58 14.34
N ALA A 207 -17.33 -4.60 13.98
CA ALA A 207 -17.01 -4.94 12.59
C ALA A 207 -18.20 -5.46 11.77
N ILE A 208 -19.28 -5.96 12.39
CA ILE A 208 -20.47 -6.41 11.64
C ILE A 208 -21.16 -5.26 10.91
N SER A 209 -21.10 -4.05 11.46
CA SER A 209 -21.76 -2.85 10.91
C SER A 209 -21.28 -2.43 9.52
N ILE A 210 -20.13 -2.96 9.05
CA ILE A 210 -19.59 -2.68 7.71
C ILE A 210 -20.27 -3.49 6.61
N HIS A 211 -20.98 -4.58 6.93
CA HIS A 211 -21.60 -5.48 5.94
C HIS A 211 -22.92 -4.91 5.39
N LYS A 212 -22.84 -3.72 4.78
CA LYS A 212 -23.97 -3.04 4.16
C LYS A 212 -24.13 -3.45 2.70
N ILE A 213 -25.33 -3.23 2.15
CA ILE A 213 -25.57 -3.38 0.71
C ILE A 213 -24.53 -2.56 -0.08
N GLY A 214 -23.91 -3.22 -1.07
CA GLY A 214 -22.85 -2.66 -1.90
C GLY A 214 -21.43 -2.76 -1.31
N ILE A 215 -21.19 -3.56 -0.26
CA ILE A 215 -19.86 -3.72 0.35
C ILE A 215 -18.75 -4.23 -0.59
N ILE A 216 -19.12 -4.97 -1.63
CA ILE A 216 -18.20 -5.47 -2.67
C ILE A 216 -18.26 -4.67 -3.98
N ASP A 217 -19.15 -3.67 -4.08
CA ASP A 217 -19.31 -2.84 -5.28
C ASP A 217 -18.42 -1.59 -5.17
N PRO A 218 -17.38 -1.43 -6.00
CA PRO A 218 -16.47 -0.28 -5.95
C PRO A 218 -17.17 1.08 -6.11
N SER A 219 -18.32 1.10 -6.80
CA SER A 219 -19.10 2.33 -7.02
C SER A 219 -19.96 2.71 -5.79
N SER A 220 -20.22 1.76 -4.90
CA SER A 220 -21.04 1.98 -3.72
C SER A 220 -20.34 2.93 -2.71
N PRO A 221 -21.09 3.81 -2.03
CA PRO A 221 -20.56 4.54 -0.87
C PRO A 221 -20.15 3.60 0.27
N ASN A 222 -20.73 2.39 0.31
CA ASN A 222 -20.44 1.37 1.30
C ASN A 222 -19.34 0.39 0.85
N PHE A 223 -18.54 0.67 -0.19
CA PHE A 223 -17.48 -0.24 -0.62
C PHE A 223 -16.44 -0.51 0.49
N HIS A 224 -16.04 -1.76 0.70
CA HIS A 224 -15.13 -2.13 1.80
C HIS A 224 -13.76 -1.45 1.71
N GLY A 225 -13.29 -1.18 0.49
CA GLY A 225 -12.04 -0.45 0.26
C GLY A 225 -12.06 1.01 0.72
N LYS A 226 -13.21 1.53 1.18
CA LYS A 226 -13.35 2.88 1.76
C LYS A 226 -13.35 2.87 3.30
N TYR A 227 -13.45 1.71 3.95
CA TYR A 227 -13.53 1.65 5.41
C TYR A 227 -12.14 1.72 6.06
N PRO A 228 -11.98 2.51 7.13
CA PRO A 228 -10.73 2.57 7.87
C PRO A 228 -10.51 1.30 8.68
N LEU A 229 -9.29 0.75 8.59
CA LEU A 229 -8.83 -0.42 9.32
C LEU A 229 -7.71 -0.03 10.32
N PRO A 230 -8.03 0.75 11.39
CA PRO A 230 -7.02 1.29 12.30
C PRO A 230 -6.24 0.20 13.06
N ASN A 231 -6.86 -0.97 13.28
CA ASN A 231 -6.24 -2.13 13.88
C ASN A 231 -5.81 -3.18 12.82
N GLY A 232 -5.66 -2.75 11.57
CA GLY A 232 -5.45 -3.66 10.44
C GLY A 232 -6.62 -4.62 10.27
N PHE A 233 -6.32 -5.85 9.86
CA PHE A 233 -7.34 -6.87 9.57
C PHE A 233 -7.74 -7.73 10.79
N THR A 234 -7.26 -7.41 11.99
CA THR A 234 -7.47 -8.23 13.20
C THR A 234 -8.96 -8.42 13.52
N ASP A 235 -9.77 -7.38 13.36
CA ASP A 235 -11.22 -7.47 13.60
C ASP A 235 -11.92 -8.37 12.56
N CYS A 236 -11.43 -8.38 11.32
CA CYS A 236 -11.96 -9.22 10.25
C CYS A 236 -11.58 -10.70 10.43
N GLN A 237 -10.38 -10.98 10.95
CA GLN A 237 -9.87 -12.35 11.16
C GLN A 237 -10.75 -13.18 12.11
N GLN A 238 -11.49 -12.53 13.00
CA GLN A 238 -12.43 -13.19 13.92
C GLN A 238 -13.53 -13.97 13.18
N CYS A 239 -13.96 -13.47 12.03
CA CYS A 239 -15.02 -14.10 11.22
C CYS A 239 -14.50 -14.70 9.91
N HIS A 240 -13.51 -14.08 9.27
CA HIS A 240 -12.95 -14.53 7.97
C HIS A 240 -11.78 -15.51 8.12
N GLY A 241 -11.41 -15.85 9.36
CA GLY A 241 -10.28 -16.72 9.66
C GLY A 241 -8.94 -16.01 9.55
N GLN A 242 -7.92 -16.57 10.22
CA GLN A 242 -6.58 -15.97 10.30
C GLN A 242 -5.89 -15.80 8.94
N ASN A 243 -6.19 -16.68 7.98
CA ASN A 243 -5.65 -16.64 6.63
C ASN A 243 -6.60 -15.99 5.60
N PHE A 244 -7.72 -15.41 6.05
CA PHE A 244 -8.77 -14.84 5.19
C PHE A 244 -9.32 -15.80 4.12
N ALA A 245 -9.14 -17.10 4.32
CA ALA A 245 -9.71 -18.15 3.49
C ALA A 245 -11.23 -18.28 3.67
N GLY A 246 -11.81 -17.48 4.57
CA GLY A 246 -13.22 -17.54 4.92
C GLY A 246 -13.55 -18.75 5.78
N GLY A 247 -14.85 -18.97 5.97
CA GLY A 247 -15.44 -20.12 6.66
C GLY A 247 -16.88 -20.34 6.19
N ASN A 248 -17.63 -21.20 6.87
CA ASN A 248 -19.04 -21.48 6.52
C ASN A 248 -19.95 -20.24 6.50
N LEU A 249 -19.53 -19.15 7.15
CA LEU A 249 -20.32 -17.92 7.34
C LEU A 249 -19.71 -16.68 6.70
N SER A 250 -18.49 -16.77 6.15
CA SER A 250 -17.73 -15.60 5.70
C SER A 250 -17.05 -15.86 4.36
N PRO A 251 -17.17 -14.94 3.38
CA PRO A 251 -16.51 -15.10 2.11
C PRO A 251 -14.99 -15.07 2.28
N THR A 252 -14.32 -15.79 1.39
CA THR A 252 -12.86 -15.77 1.27
C THR A 252 -12.41 -14.44 0.67
N CYS A 253 -11.56 -13.71 1.40
CA CYS A 253 -10.99 -12.45 0.89
C CYS A 253 -9.91 -12.73 -0.14
N ILE A 254 -9.20 -13.86 -0.01
CA ILE A 254 -8.06 -14.22 -0.87
C ILE A 254 -8.45 -14.50 -2.32
N THR A 255 -9.74 -14.72 -2.61
CA THR A 255 -10.21 -14.87 -4.01
C THR A 255 -10.14 -13.57 -4.78
N CYS A 256 -10.36 -12.43 -4.12
CA CYS A 256 -10.22 -11.11 -4.73
C CYS A 256 -8.86 -10.47 -4.40
N HIS A 257 -8.34 -10.73 -3.19
CA HIS A 257 -7.13 -10.13 -2.63
C HIS A 257 -6.09 -11.19 -2.29
N SER A 258 -5.53 -11.87 -3.29
CA SER A 258 -4.62 -13.01 -3.09
C SER A 258 -3.42 -12.68 -2.19
N SER A 259 -2.88 -11.46 -2.29
CA SER A 259 -1.74 -11.00 -1.48
C SER A 259 -2.09 -10.63 -0.04
N ILE A 260 -3.37 -10.58 0.36
CA ILE A 260 -3.75 -10.21 1.74
C ILE A 260 -3.23 -11.19 2.80
N ILE A 261 -2.99 -12.44 2.39
CA ILE A 261 -2.50 -13.54 3.24
C ILE A 261 -1.14 -13.26 3.90
N VAL A 262 -0.40 -12.26 3.42
CA VAL A 262 0.87 -11.83 4.03
C VAL A 262 0.68 -11.12 5.36
N HIS A 263 -0.50 -10.55 5.63
CA HIS A 263 -0.83 -9.81 6.87
C HIS A 263 -1.08 -10.73 8.07
N LYS A 264 -0.12 -11.61 8.35
CA LYS A 264 -0.08 -12.45 9.53
C LYS A 264 0.49 -11.67 10.71
N SER A 265 0.14 -12.11 11.92
CA SER A 265 0.72 -11.55 13.14
C SER A 265 2.26 -11.60 13.10
N GLY A 266 2.89 -10.48 13.39
CA GLY A 266 4.34 -10.30 13.38
C GLY A 266 4.99 -10.05 12.01
N ILE A 267 4.25 -9.65 10.96
CA ILE A 267 4.82 -9.33 9.63
C ILE A 267 5.91 -8.24 9.66
N SER A 268 5.81 -7.30 10.61
CA SER A 268 6.75 -6.19 10.80
C SER A 268 7.75 -6.39 11.95
N ASP A 269 7.66 -7.50 12.68
CA ASP A 269 8.53 -7.81 13.81
C ASP A 269 9.72 -8.66 13.35
N PRO A 270 10.97 -8.15 13.37
CA PRO A 270 12.16 -8.91 12.96
C PRO A 270 12.37 -10.23 13.72
N ALA A 271 11.86 -10.35 14.95
CA ALA A 271 11.96 -11.58 15.73
C ALA A 271 10.96 -12.65 15.26
N SER A 272 9.83 -12.25 14.68
CA SER A 272 8.77 -13.15 14.24
C SER A 272 9.22 -14.09 13.11
N PRO A 273 8.71 -15.34 13.07
CA PRO A 273 8.85 -16.21 11.89
C PRO A 273 8.09 -15.67 10.67
N ASN A 274 7.07 -14.82 10.87
CA ASN A 274 6.29 -14.20 9.81
C ASN A 274 6.90 -12.87 9.32
N PHE A 275 8.08 -12.48 9.80
CA PHE A 275 8.73 -11.25 9.35
C PHE A 275 8.95 -11.27 7.83
N HIS A 276 8.45 -10.25 7.13
CA HIS A 276 8.57 -10.22 5.67
C HIS A 276 10.03 -10.12 5.19
N GLY A 277 10.96 -9.63 6.00
CA GLY A 277 12.38 -9.65 5.66
C GLY A 277 13.01 -11.06 5.66
N LYS A 278 12.36 -12.05 6.31
CA LYS A 278 12.78 -13.47 6.25
C LYS A 278 12.10 -14.22 5.10
N ASN A 279 10.94 -13.73 4.65
CA ASN A 279 10.15 -14.31 3.58
C ASN A 279 9.66 -13.17 2.66
N PRO A 280 10.31 -12.95 1.51
CA PRO A 280 9.96 -11.87 0.59
C PRO A 280 8.47 -11.89 0.30
N LEU A 281 7.83 -10.71 0.30
CA LEU A 281 6.42 -10.59 -0.07
C LEU A 281 6.21 -11.21 -1.46
N THR A 282 5.43 -12.29 -1.51
CA THR A 282 5.14 -13.03 -2.74
C THR A 282 3.93 -12.38 -3.45
N GLY A 283 4.07 -12.08 -4.74
CA GLY A 283 3.03 -11.45 -5.58
C GLY A 283 3.39 -10.02 -6.00
N GLU A 284 3.09 -9.66 -7.25
CA GLU A 284 3.49 -8.38 -7.87
C GLU A 284 3.23 -7.19 -6.93
N PHE A 285 4.24 -6.34 -6.72
CA PHE A 285 4.15 -5.15 -5.84
C PHE A 285 2.96 -4.24 -6.20
N GLU A 286 2.49 -4.28 -7.45
CA GLU A 286 1.27 -3.62 -7.92
C GLU A 286 0.03 -3.97 -7.08
N ASN A 287 -0.11 -5.23 -6.63
CA ASN A 287 -1.21 -5.64 -5.77
C ASN A 287 -1.13 -4.97 -4.39
N CYS A 288 0.07 -4.73 -3.89
CA CYS A 288 0.29 -4.01 -2.63
C CYS A 288 -0.01 -2.51 -2.78
N GLN A 289 0.27 -1.90 -3.94
CA GLN A 289 0.03 -0.47 -4.20
C GLN A 289 -1.44 -0.08 -4.07
N GLN A 290 -2.37 -1.01 -4.35
CA GLN A 290 -3.80 -0.79 -4.21
C GLN A 290 -4.20 -0.32 -2.80
N CYS A 291 -3.48 -0.80 -1.78
CA CYS A 291 -3.71 -0.44 -0.38
C CYS A 291 -2.61 0.49 0.17
N HIS A 292 -1.34 0.23 -0.15
CA HIS A 292 -0.17 0.96 0.39
C HIS A 292 0.21 2.23 -0.40
N GLY A 293 -0.57 2.55 -1.44
CA GLY A 293 -0.33 3.68 -2.34
C GLY A 293 0.74 3.38 -3.39
N ALA A 294 0.69 4.12 -4.50
CA ALA A 294 1.56 3.90 -5.66
C ALA A 294 3.06 3.91 -5.31
N ASN A 295 3.47 4.74 -4.35
CA ASN A 295 4.88 4.88 -3.93
C ASN A 295 5.18 4.22 -2.58
N PHE A 296 4.27 3.37 -2.07
CA PHE A 296 4.39 2.70 -0.76
C PHE A 296 4.61 3.67 0.42
N THR A 297 4.24 4.94 0.23
CA THR A 297 4.34 5.97 1.26
C THR A 297 3.15 5.94 2.21
N GLY A 298 2.21 5.01 1.98
CA GLY A 298 1.00 4.85 2.76
C GLY A 298 -0.10 5.84 2.35
N GLY A 299 -1.20 5.77 3.09
CA GLY A 299 -2.32 6.71 3.07
C GLY A 299 -2.95 6.78 4.47
N SER A 300 -4.16 7.32 4.61
CA SER A 300 -4.86 7.39 5.91
C SER A 300 -5.12 6.03 6.59
N ILE A 301 -4.89 4.92 5.88
CA ILE A 301 -5.35 3.56 6.19
C ILE A 301 -4.26 2.47 6.05
N SER A 302 -3.08 2.79 5.50
CA SER A 302 -2.02 1.81 5.27
C SER A 302 -0.67 2.32 5.74
N PRO A 303 0.16 1.45 6.37
CA PRO A 303 1.47 1.84 6.85
C PRO A 303 2.37 2.21 5.67
N SER A 304 3.17 3.24 5.88
CA SER A 304 4.25 3.63 4.97
C SER A 304 5.40 2.64 5.08
N CYS A 305 5.79 2.06 3.95
CA CYS A 305 7.04 1.30 3.87
C CYS A 305 8.25 2.22 4.05
N ALA A 306 8.11 3.53 3.79
CA ALA A 306 9.19 4.50 3.85
C ALA A 306 9.77 4.69 5.26
N THR A 307 9.04 4.31 6.31
CA THR A 307 9.53 4.35 7.70
C THR A 307 10.72 3.42 7.90
N CYS A 308 10.72 2.25 7.26
CA CYS A 308 11.82 1.27 7.34
C CYS A 308 12.67 1.25 6.06
N HIS A 309 12.04 1.44 4.90
CA HIS A 309 12.68 1.48 3.59
C HIS A 309 12.70 2.91 3.06
N THR A 310 13.57 3.75 3.62
CA THR A 310 13.63 5.19 3.31
C THR A 310 13.75 5.50 1.81
N ALA A 311 14.42 4.63 1.06
CA ALA A 311 14.59 4.74 -0.38
C ALA A 311 13.35 4.40 -1.22
N ILE A 312 12.32 3.74 -0.67
CA ILE A 312 11.17 3.28 -1.47
C ILE A 312 10.38 4.43 -2.10
N SER A 313 10.43 5.60 -1.47
CA SER A 313 9.74 6.82 -1.92
C SER A 313 10.31 7.42 -3.22
N VAL A 314 11.46 6.91 -3.70
CA VAL A 314 12.08 7.36 -4.95
C VAL A 314 11.29 6.95 -6.20
N HIS A 315 10.46 5.90 -6.11
CA HIS A 315 9.67 5.33 -7.20
C HIS A 315 8.49 6.21 -7.62
N LYS A 316 8.77 7.45 -8.03
CA LYS A 316 7.81 8.42 -8.54
C LYS A 316 7.92 8.52 -10.06
N SER A 317 6.87 9.07 -10.68
CA SER A 317 6.94 9.40 -12.11
C SER A 317 8.15 10.31 -12.41
N GLY A 318 8.87 9.98 -13.48
CA GLY A 318 10.11 10.64 -13.88
C GLY A 318 11.38 10.15 -13.16
N ILE A 319 11.33 9.03 -12.43
CA ILE A 319 12.52 8.43 -11.79
C ILE A 319 13.66 8.10 -12.78
N ASN A 320 13.32 7.75 -14.02
CA ASN A 320 14.25 7.35 -15.07
C ASN A 320 14.61 8.48 -16.06
N ASP A 321 14.09 9.69 -15.85
CA ASP A 321 14.33 10.84 -16.72
C ASP A 321 15.37 11.78 -16.07
N PRO A 322 16.60 11.92 -16.62
CA PRO A 322 17.62 12.80 -16.08
C PRO A 322 17.20 14.28 -15.93
N SER A 323 16.25 14.74 -16.75
CA SER A 323 15.74 16.11 -16.69
C SER A 323 14.76 16.31 -15.52
N SER A 324 14.09 15.25 -15.08
CA SER A 324 13.10 15.28 -14.01
C SER A 324 13.70 15.67 -12.66
N ALA A 325 12.92 16.36 -11.82
CA ALA A 325 13.27 16.59 -10.43
C ALA A 325 13.27 15.29 -9.59
N ASN A 326 12.52 14.28 -10.04
CA ASN A 326 12.44 12.97 -9.38
C ASN A 326 13.51 11.97 -9.86
N PHE A 327 14.45 12.40 -10.72
CA PHE A 327 15.49 11.51 -11.24
C PHE A 327 16.26 10.79 -10.13
N HIS A 328 16.42 9.48 -10.22
CA HIS A 328 17.09 8.68 -9.19
C HIS A 328 18.54 9.12 -8.94
N GLY A 329 19.25 9.61 -9.95
CA GLY A 329 20.61 10.15 -9.78
C GLY A 329 20.65 11.37 -8.85
N LYS A 330 19.64 12.25 -8.92
CA LYS A 330 19.51 13.41 -8.01
C LYS A 330 19.14 12.94 -6.60
N TYR A 331 18.29 11.94 -6.48
CA TYR A 331 17.97 11.31 -5.19
C TYR A 331 19.23 10.73 -4.54
N LEU A 332 20.04 9.97 -5.27
CA LEU A 332 21.28 9.38 -4.76
C LEU A 332 22.28 10.46 -4.35
N ALA A 333 22.47 11.51 -5.16
CA ALA A 333 23.33 12.64 -4.80
C ALA A 333 22.94 13.30 -3.48
N ASN A 334 21.63 13.48 -3.24
CA ASN A 334 21.11 14.05 -2.00
C ASN A 334 21.14 13.09 -0.80
N ASN A 335 21.39 11.81 -1.02
CA ASN A 335 21.41 10.75 0.00
C ASN A 335 22.78 10.07 0.07
N ASN A 336 23.86 10.84 -0.15
CA ASN A 336 25.26 10.42 -0.02
C ASN A 336 25.60 9.16 -0.83
N TRP A 337 25.01 9.02 -2.02
CA TRP A 337 25.27 7.91 -2.94
C TRP A 337 25.08 6.51 -2.30
N ASN A 338 24.13 6.38 -1.37
CA ASN A 338 23.85 5.12 -0.67
C ASN A 338 23.07 4.12 -1.58
N LEU A 339 23.78 3.55 -2.55
CA LEU A 339 23.30 2.46 -3.40
C LEU A 339 22.93 1.17 -2.63
N PRO A 340 23.58 0.81 -1.51
CA PRO A 340 23.16 -0.34 -0.68
C PRO A 340 21.69 -0.31 -0.21
N ASN A 341 21.06 0.87 -0.12
CA ASN A 341 19.62 0.94 0.17
C ASN A 341 18.76 0.39 -0.98
N CYS A 342 19.22 0.48 -2.22
CA CYS A 342 18.50 0.00 -3.39
C CYS A 342 18.67 -1.52 -3.56
N SER A 343 19.86 -2.07 -3.27
CA SER A 343 20.14 -3.50 -3.43
C SER A 343 19.32 -4.39 -2.50
N GLN A 344 18.75 -3.85 -1.42
CA GLN A 344 17.80 -4.54 -0.55
C GLN A 344 16.57 -5.06 -1.30
N CYS A 345 16.13 -4.35 -2.35
CA CYS A 345 14.97 -4.74 -3.16
C CYS A 345 15.38 -5.13 -4.59
N HIS A 346 16.39 -4.50 -5.17
CA HIS A 346 16.85 -4.76 -6.54
C HIS A 346 17.89 -5.88 -6.64
N GLY A 347 18.17 -6.55 -5.52
CA GLY A 347 19.17 -7.61 -5.41
C GLY A 347 20.60 -7.06 -5.26
N PRO A 348 21.53 -7.88 -4.72
CA PRO A 348 22.91 -7.46 -4.46
C PRO A 348 23.68 -7.09 -5.74
N THR A 349 23.24 -7.58 -6.90
CA THR A 349 23.83 -7.32 -8.22
C THR A 349 23.01 -6.33 -9.05
N TYR A 350 21.98 -5.72 -8.47
CA TYR A 350 21.05 -4.81 -9.16
C TYR A 350 20.35 -5.40 -10.40
N SER A 351 20.37 -6.73 -10.53
CA SER A 351 19.70 -7.46 -11.61
C SER A 351 18.18 -7.50 -11.46
N GLY A 352 17.65 -6.91 -10.39
CA GLY A 352 16.24 -6.98 -10.04
C GLY A 352 15.88 -8.32 -9.39
N GLY A 353 14.60 -8.65 -9.47
CA GLY A 353 14.03 -9.91 -9.01
C GLY A 353 12.57 -10.02 -9.43
N THR A 354 11.83 -10.98 -8.86
CA THR A 354 10.39 -11.19 -9.14
C THR A 354 9.55 -9.92 -8.94
N GLN A 355 10.05 -8.96 -8.17
CA GLN A 355 9.33 -7.80 -7.67
C GLN A 355 9.95 -6.45 -8.01
N SER A 356 11.18 -6.43 -8.52
CA SER A 356 11.94 -5.20 -8.72
C SER A 356 12.54 -5.20 -10.13
N PRO A 357 12.45 -4.09 -10.87
CA PRO A 357 13.06 -4.00 -12.18
C PRO A 357 14.58 -4.09 -12.09
N THR A 358 15.20 -4.58 -13.17
CA THR A 358 16.64 -4.61 -13.31
C THR A 358 17.19 -3.21 -13.59
N CYS A 359 18.26 -2.82 -12.89
CA CYS A 359 18.99 -1.58 -13.18
C CYS A 359 19.95 -1.77 -14.37
N LEU A 360 20.28 -3.02 -14.70
CA LEU A 360 21.32 -3.38 -15.66
C LEU A 360 20.93 -3.09 -17.12
N THR A 361 19.66 -2.76 -17.39
CA THR A 361 19.22 -2.30 -18.71
C THR A 361 19.85 -0.95 -19.07
N CYS A 362 19.97 -0.04 -18.10
CA CYS A 362 20.60 1.27 -18.30
C CYS A 362 22.05 1.27 -17.83
N HIS A 363 22.34 0.57 -16.72
CA HIS A 363 23.69 0.42 -16.18
C HIS A 363 24.31 -0.90 -16.65
N SER A 364 24.64 -0.97 -17.93
CA SER A 364 25.09 -2.21 -18.58
C SER A 364 26.55 -2.57 -18.33
N GLN A 365 27.32 -1.68 -17.69
CA GLN A 365 28.74 -1.89 -17.46
C GLN A 365 28.99 -2.93 -16.36
N PRO A 366 30.16 -3.59 -16.34
CA PRO A 366 30.57 -4.42 -15.22
C PRO A 366 30.50 -3.65 -13.90
N GLY A 367 29.82 -4.21 -12.89
CA GLY A 367 29.50 -3.52 -11.62
C GLY A 367 28.17 -2.77 -11.62
N GLY A 368 27.47 -2.70 -12.76
CA GLY A 368 26.15 -2.10 -12.86
C GLY A 368 26.16 -0.62 -12.44
N PRO A 369 25.22 -0.18 -11.58
CA PRO A 369 25.21 1.18 -11.06
C PRO A 369 26.47 1.61 -10.30
N GLU A 370 27.30 0.67 -9.85
CA GLU A 370 28.55 0.95 -9.12
C GLU A 370 29.77 1.11 -10.04
N ALA A 371 29.61 0.98 -11.36
CA ALA A 371 30.70 1.21 -12.32
C ALA A 371 31.24 2.64 -12.21
N CYS A 372 32.57 2.82 -12.29
CA CYS A 372 33.22 4.14 -12.12
C CYS A 372 32.65 5.20 -13.07
N ASN A 373 32.37 4.80 -14.31
CA ASN A 373 31.86 5.71 -15.34
C ASN A 373 30.39 6.13 -15.12
N THR A 374 29.69 5.52 -14.15
CA THR A 374 28.37 5.97 -13.72
C THR A 374 28.42 7.37 -13.10
N CYS A 375 29.48 7.65 -12.32
CA CYS A 375 29.64 8.94 -11.64
C CYS A 375 30.77 9.78 -12.24
N HIS A 376 31.86 9.15 -12.68
CA HIS A 376 33.06 9.83 -13.16
C HIS A 376 33.18 9.73 -14.67
N GLY A 377 33.36 10.86 -15.36
CA GLY A 377 33.68 10.79 -16.78
C GLY A 377 32.44 10.69 -17.67
N ASN A 378 32.43 9.71 -18.56
CA ASN A 378 31.37 9.51 -19.54
C ASN A 378 30.56 8.24 -19.24
N PHE A 379 29.28 8.42 -18.91
CA PHE A 379 28.33 7.34 -18.64
C PHE A 379 28.27 6.28 -19.77
N ASN A 380 28.39 6.70 -21.01
CA ASN A 380 28.27 5.83 -22.18
C ASN A 380 29.58 5.19 -22.63
N ASP A 381 30.73 5.60 -22.06
CA ASP A 381 32.05 5.12 -22.46
C ASP A 381 32.90 4.75 -21.22
N PRO A 382 33.01 3.45 -20.89
CA PRO A 382 33.75 2.99 -19.72
C PRO A 382 35.27 3.21 -19.82
N THR A 383 35.81 3.57 -20.98
CA THR A 383 37.23 3.92 -21.14
C THR A 383 37.52 5.37 -20.76
N ARG A 384 36.47 6.17 -20.58
CA ARG A 384 36.52 7.61 -20.31
C ARG A 384 36.00 7.93 -18.92
N ILE A 385 36.66 7.38 -17.90
CA ILE A 385 36.31 7.57 -16.48
C ILE A 385 36.80 8.88 -15.88
N ALA A 386 37.70 9.61 -16.54
CA ALA A 386 38.12 10.93 -16.06
C ALA A 386 37.19 12.01 -16.62
N PRO A 387 36.63 12.91 -15.79
CA PRO A 387 35.64 13.92 -16.16
C PRO A 387 35.95 14.72 -17.45
N PRO A 388 35.16 14.55 -18.54
CA PRO A 388 34.67 15.71 -19.25
C PRO A 388 33.42 16.29 -18.55
N GLN A 389 32.75 15.50 -17.69
CA GLN A 389 31.63 15.90 -16.85
C GLN A 389 31.94 15.63 -15.37
N ASP A 390 31.71 16.63 -14.50
CA ASP A 390 31.90 16.48 -13.05
C ASP A 390 30.63 15.98 -12.32
N LEU A 391 30.74 15.72 -11.01
CA LEU A 391 29.63 15.21 -10.19
C LEU A 391 28.43 16.17 -10.11
N ASN A 392 28.61 17.45 -10.46
CA ASN A 392 27.54 18.45 -10.53
C ASN A 392 26.99 18.60 -11.97
N SER A 393 27.30 17.66 -12.85
CA SER A 393 26.93 17.66 -14.27
C SER A 393 27.54 18.80 -15.10
N ASN A 394 28.52 19.55 -14.58
CA ASN A 394 29.20 20.56 -15.37
C ASN A 394 30.04 19.89 -16.44
N THR A 395 30.07 20.45 -17.65
CA THR A 395 30.90 19.97 -18.77
C THR A 395 31.87 21.03 -19.30
N VAL A 396 31.77 22.25 -18.78
CA VAL A 396 32.62 23.38 -19.19
C VAL A 396 33.88 23.44 -18.36
N THR A 397 35.01 23.70 -18.99
CA THR A 397 36.33 23.73 -18.32
C THR A 397 36.51 24.94 -17.39
N THR A 398 35.53 25.82 -17.24
CA THR A 398 35.55 26.83 -16.18
C THR A 398 35.17 26.25 -14.82
N ALA A 399 34.51 25.10 -14.77
CA ALA A 399 34.18 24.41 -13.53
C ALA A 399 35.43 23.73 -12.94
N LYS A 400 35.64 23.81 -11.62
CA LYS A 400 36.80 23.18 -10.97
C LYS A 400 36.86 21.65 -11.14
N GLY A 401 35.70 21.00 -11.30
CA GLY A 401 35.60 19.56 -11.50
C GLY A 401 35.87 19.10 -12.93
N VAL A 402 35.91 20.04 -13.89
CA VAL A 402 36.20 19.78 -15.30
C VAL A 402 37.50 20.49 -15.65
N GLY A 403 38.50 19.76 -16.11
CA GLY A 403 39.81 20.38 -16.34
C GLY A 403 40.75 19.52 -17.16
N ALA A 404 42.03 19.59 -16.82
CA ALA A 404 43.10 18.98 -17.60
C ALA A 404 43.17 17.45 -17.52
N HIS A 405 42.20 16.74 -16.93
CA HIS A 405 42.13 15.28 -16.93
C HIS A 405 42.35 14.70 -18.34
N GLU A 406 41.56 15.13 -19.33
CA GLU A 406 41.67 14.60 -20.70
C GLU A 406 43.02 14.92 -21.35
N LYS A 407 43.64 16.06 -21.02
CA LYS A 407 44.97 16.44 -21.49
C LYS A 407 46.07 15.55 -20.92
N HIS A 408 45.92 15.12 -19.67
CA HIS A 408 46.88 14.25 -18.98
C HIS A 408 46.70 12.78 -19.35
N LEU A 409 45.46 12.27 -19.33
CA LEU A 409 45.18 10.84 -19.50
C LEU A 409 45.13 10.40 -20.96
N TYR A 410 44.51 11.18 -21.83
CA TYR A 410 44.11 10.69 -23.17
C TYR A 410 44.83 11.40 -24.32
N THR A 411 45.09 12.70 -24.17
CA THR A 411 45.55 13.55 -25.28
C THR A 411 46.90 14.22 -24.99
N ASN A 412 47.75 13.59 -24.16
CA ASN A 412 49.05 14.16 -23.83
C ASN A 412 49.95 14.23 -25.09
N VAL A 413 50.38 15.44 -25.42
CA VAL A 413 51.25 15.70 -26.58
C VAL A 413 52.71 15.91 -26.21
N PHE A 414 53.02 16.10 -24.92
CA PHE A 414 54.36 16.44 -24.45
C PHE A 414 55.10 15.29 -23.78
N GLY A 415 54.39 14.29 -23.26
CA GLY A 415 55.00 13.14 -22.60
C GLY A 415 54.14 11.89 -22.74
N LYS A 416 54.42 10.86 -21.92
CA LYS A 416 53.51 9.72 -21.76
C LYS A 416 52.18 10.16 -21.15
N THR A 417 51.16 9.33 -21.33
CA THR A 417 49.94 9.40 -20.53
C THR A 417 50.29 9.43 -19.04
N VAL A 418 49.63 10.33 -18.32
CA VAL A 418 49.77 10.45 -16.87
C VAL A 418 48.64 9.67 -16.22
N GLU A 419 49.00 8.66 -15.44
CA GLU A 419 48.06 7.83 -14.68
C GLU A 419 47.42 8.63 -13.54
N CYS A 420 46.17 8.31 -13.20
CA CYS A 420 45.38 9.01 -12.18
C CYS A 420 46.09 9.08 -10.82
N GLU A 421 46.76 7.99 -10.43
CA GLU A 421 47.48 7.82 -9.16
C GLU A 421 48.64 8.81 -8.98
N THR A 422 49.05 9.48 -10.06
CA THR A 422 50.04 10.56 -10.00
C THR A 422 49.49 11.81 -9.29
N CYS A 423 48.17 11.99 -9.28
CA CYS A 423 47.51 13.18 -8.73
C CYS A 423 46.74 12.89 -7.43
N HIS A 424 46.06 11.75 -7.33
CA HIS A 424 45.25 11.39 -6.18
C HIS A 424 45.10 9.88 -6.05
N THR A 425 44.67 9.41 -4.89
CA THR A 425 44.34 7.99 -4.69
C THR A 425 43.12 7.62 -5.55
N VAL A 426 43.26 6.54 -6.33
CA VAL A 426 42.14 5.97 -7.10
C VAL A 426 41.52 4.83 -6.28
N PRO A 427 40.22 4.92 -5.93
CA PRO A 427 39.56 3.86 -5.18
C PRO A 427 39.39 2.60 -6.03
N GLN A 428 39.49 1.44 -5.41
CA GLN A 428 39.32 0.14 -6.09
C GLN A 428 37.85 -0.24 -6.27
N SER A 429 36.95 0.37 -5.48
CA SER A 429 35.51 0.10 -5.48
C SER A 429 34.72 1.28 -4.92
N LEU A 430 33.40 1.31 -5.15
CA LEU A 430 32.51 2.36 -4.66
C LEU A 430 32.65 2.64 -3.16
N ASN A 431 32.72 1.58 -2.35
CA ASN A 431 32.78 1.70 -0.88
C ASN A 431 34.22 1.68 -0.33
N SER A 432 35.22 1.96 -1.17
CA SER A 432 36.60 2.11 -0.69
C SER A 432 36.68 3.25 0.32
N VAL A 433 37.47 3.06 1.38
CA VAL A 433 37.73 4.10 2.39
C VAL A 433 38.26 5.36 1.70
N GLY A 434 37.68 6.51 2.01
CA GLY A 434 38.06 7.80 1.41
C GLY A 434 37.37 8.13 0.09
N HIS A 435 36.49 7.28 -0.45
CA HIS A 435 35.79 7.59 -1.71
C HIS A 435 34.48 8.36 -1.50
N LEU A 436 33.60 7.86 -0.62
CA LEU A 436 32.29 8.45 -0.30
C LEU A 436 32.27 9.00 1.14
N ASP A 437 33.31 9.74 1.53
CA ASP A 437 33.51 10.18 2.93
C ASP A 437 32.98 11.61 3.22
N GLY A 438 32.40 12.28 2.22
CA GLY A 438 31.60 13.50 2.37
C GLY A 438 32.37 14.81 2.25
N ASN A 439 33.71 14.79 2.25
CA ASN A 439 34.51 15.98 1.95
C ASN A 439 34.61 16.14 0.42
N LEU A 440 34.20 17.31 -0.08
CA LEU A 440 34.32 17.66 -1.49
C LEU A 440 35.15 18.93 -1.64
N PRO A 441 35.98 19.05 -2.69
CA PRO A 441 36.26 18.07 -3.75
C PRO A 441 37.22 16.96 -3.29
N ALA A 442 37.40 15.93 -4.12
CA ALA A 442 38.38 14.86 -3.90
C ALA A 442 39.78 15.41 -3.56
N GLU A 443 40.45 14.77 -2.62
CA GLU A 443 41.78 15.13 -2.14
C GLU A 443 42.81 14.89 -3.25
N VAL A 444 43.66 15.91 -3.48
CA VAL A 444 44.78 15.80 -4.42
C VAL A 444 46.04 15.58 -3.59
N ASP A 445 46.56 14.35 -3.64
CA ASP A 445 47.80 13.94 -3.02
C ASP A 445 48.77 13.50 -4.11
N PHE A 446 49.62 14.42 -4.53
CA PHE A 446 50.56 14.19 -5.63
C PHE A 446 51.58 13.11 -5.28
N ASN A 447 51.73 12.14 -6.17
CA ASN A 447 52.56 10.98 -5.96
C ASN A 447 53.37 10.61 -7.22
N GLY A 448 54.32 9.69 -7.08
CA GLY A 448 55.10 9.15 -8.19
C GLY A 448 55.82 10.22 -9.01
N LEU A 449 55.51 10.31 -10.30
CA LEU A 449 56.19 11.22 -11.23
C LEU A 449 55.98 12.70 -10.87
N ALA A 450 54.83 13.08 -10.30
CA ALA A 450 54.54 14.48 -9.96
C ALA A 450 55.51 15.05 -8.91
N ILE A 451 56.08 14.19 -8.06
CA ILE A 451 56.98 14.59 -6.95
C ILE A 451 58.45 14.19 -7.18
N PHE A 452 58.80 13.73 -8.39
CA PHE A 452 60.13 13.22 -8.70
C PHE A 452 61.25 14.24 -8.43
N ASN A 453 62.36 13.77 -7.84
CA ASN A 453 63.60 14.51 -7.54
C ASN A 453 63.40 15.88 -6.84
N ILE A 454 62.63 15.84 -5.75
CA ILE A 454 62.37 16.93 -4.78
C ILE A 454 61.28 17.94 -5.18
N ALA A 455 60.15 17.42 -5.67
CA ALA A 455 58.86 18.13 -5.63
C ALA A 455 58.04 17.72 -4.37
N GLY A 456 58.70 17.64 -3.21
CA GLY A 456 58.07 17.23 -1.93
C GLY A 456 57.04 18.23 -1.37
N ASN A 457 56.87 19.37 -2.04
CA ASN A 457 55.87 20.40 -1.75
C ASN A 457 54.92 20.64 -2.94
N ALA A 458 54.80 19.66 -3.84
CA ALA A 458 53.77 19.64 -4.87
C ALA A 458 52.41 19.92 -4.23
N ASN A 459 51.67 20.86 -4.79
CA ASN A 459 50.45 21.34 -4.16
C ASN A 459 49.39 21.69 -5.20
N TYR A 460 48.16 21.29 -4.90
CA TYR A 460 46.97 21.76 -5.59
C TYR A 460 46.20 22.70 -4.69
N ASN A 461 46.15 23.97 -5.07
CA ASN A 461 45.32 24.95 -4.38
C ASN A 461 43.90 24.92 -4.99
N SER A 462 42.96 24.33 -4.26
CA SER A 462 41.57 24.19 -4.70
C SER A 462 40.81 25.51 -4.82
N SER A 463 41.24 26.57 -4.12
CA SER A 463 40.61 27.91 -4.20
C SER A 463 41.00 28.64 -5.47
N ASN A 464 42.26 28.53 -5.88
CA ASN A 464 42.79 29.16 -7.09
C ASN A 464 42.75 28.23 -8.31
N VAL A 465 42.39 26.95 -8.10
CA VAL A 465 42.41 25.88 -9.11
C VAL A 465 43.81 25.75 -9.75
N THR A 466 44.86 25.88 -8.95
CA THR A 466 46.26 25.89 -9.44
C THR A 466 47.05 24.69 -8.97
N CYS A 467 47.81 24.09 -9.90
CA CYS A 467 48.84 23.10 -9.58
C CYS A 467 50.21 23.81 -9.56
N ALA A 468 50.98 23.60 -8.51
CA ALA A 468 52.31 24.20 -8.34
C ALA A 468 53.32 23.21 -7.76
N ASN A 469 54.59 23.53 -7.94
CA ASN A 469 55.72 22.77 -7.39
C ASN A 469 55.76 21.29 -7.81
N THR A 470 55.16 20.92 -8.94
CA THR A 470 55.22 19.56 -9.49
C THR A 470 56.41 19.43 -10.45
N TYR A 471 57.00 18.24 -10.51
CA TYR A 471 58.07 17.91 -11.44
C TYR A 471 57.68 18.23 -12.90
N CYS A 472 56.48 17.79 -13.32
CA CYS A 472 55.97 17.97 -14.68
C CYS A 472 55.79 19.43 -15.08
N HIS A 473 55.55 20.34 -14.12
CA HIS A 473 55.40 21.77 -14.36
C HIS A 473 56.69 22.56 -14.07
N GLY A 474 57.84 21.88 -14.11
CA GLY A 474 59.15 22.53 -14.07
C GLY A 474 59.74 22.69 -12.68
N ASN A 475 59.21 22.02 -11.66
CA ASN A 475 59.86 21.94 -10.35
C ASN A 475 60.83 20.76 -10.29
N PHE A 476 61.92 20.88 -11.05
CA PHE A 476 63.01 19.90 -11.04
C PHE A 476 64.35 20.62 -10.94
N GLU A 477 65.30 19.93 -10.33
CA GLU A 477 66.69 20.35 -10.24
C GLU A 477 67.59 19.16 -10.55
N PHE A 478 68.63 19.38 -11.36
CA PHE A 478 69.65 18.41 -11.66
C PHE A 478 71.01 18.98 -11.27
N LEU A 479 71.68 18.35 -10.32
CA LEU A 479 72.97 18.84 -9.80
C LEU A 479 74.12 18.46 -10.74
N LYS A 480 75.05 19.40 -10.94
CA LYS A 480 76.26 19.20 -11.77
C LYS A 480 77.09 18.03 -11.25
N GLU A 481 77.30 17.95 -9.94
CA GLU A 481 78.04 16.86 -9.30
C GLU A 481 77.41 15.47 -9.51
N SER A 482 76.09 15.41 -9.75
CA SER A 482 75.37 14.18 -10.07
C SER A 482 75.30 13.89 -11.58
N ALA A 483 76.00 14.67 -12.41
CA ALA A 483 76.11 14.38 -13.83
C ALA A 483 77.01 13.16 -14.05
N GLY A 484 76.46 12.14 -14.71
CA GLY A 484 77.17 10.89 -15.00
C GLY A 484 78.07 10.98 -16.22
N MET A 485 78.71 9.85 -16.51
CA MET A 485 79.47 9.62 -17.75
C MET A 485 78.55 9.09 -18.84
N TYR A 486 78.65 9.64 -20.05
CA TYR A 486 77.98 9.15 -21.24
C TYR A 486 79.04 8.63 -22.22
N GLY A 487 79.37 7.34 -22.11
CA GLY A 487 80.60 6.79 -22.69
C GLY A 487 81.83 7.46 -22.07
N SER A 488 82.71 8.01 -22.90
CA SER A 488 83.92 8.74 -22.44
C SER A 488 83.68 10.22 -22.14
N VAL A 489 82.44 10.71 -22.26
CA VAL A 489 82.09 12.13 -22.07
C VAL A 489 81.55 12.36 -20.66
N ASN A 490 82.20 13.23 -19.88
CA ASN A 490 81.72 13.64 -18.56
C ASN A 490 80.59 14.67 -18.70
N GLY A 491 79.35 14.31 -18.36
CA GLY A 491 78.16 15.16 -18.52
C GLY A 491 78.22 16.52 -17.82
N GLN A 492 79.17 16.76 -16.92
CA GLN A 492 79.40 18.07 -16.30
C GLN A 492 79.76 19.18 -17.29
N PHE A 493 80.24 18.85 -18.50
CA PHE A 493 80.57 19.83 -19.54
C PHE A 493 79.36 20.68 -19.97
N ALA A 494 78.14 20.13 -19.86
CA ALA A 494 76.92 20.80 -20.28
C ALA A 494 76.41 21.83 -19.25
N TYR A 495 77.02 21.91 -18.05
CA TYR A 495 76.57 22.75 -16.95
C TYR A 495 77.34 24.07 -16.87
N SER A 496 76.62 25.19 -17.01
CA SER A 496 77.11 26.55 -16.79
C SER A 496 76.99 27.02 -15.33
N ALA A 497 76.21 26.31 -14.52
CA ALA A 497 75.99 26.58 -13.09
C ALA A 497 76.10 25.28 -12.26
N PRO A 498 76.09 25.35 -10.91
CA PRO A 498 76.11 24.16 -10.05
C PRO A 498 74.92 23.21 -10.25
N LYS A 499 73.82 23.68 -10.83
CA LYS A 499 72.63 22.89 -11.16
C LYS A 499 71.95 23.40 -12.43
N MET A 500 71.18 22.53 -13.08
CA MET A 500 70.18 22.88 -14.07
C MET A 500 68.79 22.82 -13.43
N GLU A 501 67.95 23.80 -13.72
CA GLU A 501 66.62 23.89 -13.12
C GLU A 501 65.52 24.29 -14.11
N GLY A 502 64.30 23.87 -13.80
CA GLY A 502 63.10 24.32 -14.49
C GLY A 502 62.56 25.64 -13.94
N ASN A 503 61.49 26.13 -14.56
CA ASN A 503 60.91 27.44 -14.28
C ASN A 503 59.89 27.42 -13.13
N LYS A 504 59.65 26.26 -12.48
CA LYS A 504 58.73 26.09 -11.35
C LYS A 504 57.35 26.70 -11.61
N ARG A 505 56.78 26.43 -12.79
CA ARG A 505 55.55 27.07 -13.25
C ARG A 505 54.36 26.62 -12.39
N SER A 506 53.56 27.60 -11.96
CA SER A 506 52.21 27.35 -11.46
C SER A 506 51.23 27.45 -12.62
N VAL A 507 50.40 26.42 -12.80
CA VAL A 507 49.42 26.34 -13.89
C VAL A 507 48.01 26.29 -13.33
N ILE A 508 47.04 26.77 -14.11
CA ILE A 508 45.62 26.72 -13.78
C ILE A 508 45.03 25.41 -14.35
N TRP A 509 44.57 24.52 -13.47
CA TRP A 509 44.09 23.15 -13.79
C TRP A 509 42.98 23.11 -14.85
N ASN A 510 42.07 24.08 -14.80
CA ASN A 510 40.88 24.09 -15.63
C ASN A 510 41.06 24.99 -16.88
N LYS A 511 42.24 25.58 -17.08
CA LYS A 511 42.59 26.34 -18.28
C LYS A 511 43.31 25.46 -19.30
N VAL A 512 42.54 24.91 -20.24
CA VAL A 512 42.99 23.89 -21.21
C VAL A 512 43.14 24.41 -22.65
N ASP A 513 43.25 25.72 -22.83
CA ASP A 513 43.40 26.42 -24.12
C ASP A 513 44.82 26.30 -24.73
N GLY A 514 45.73 25.60 -24.05
CA GLY A 514 47.12 25.41 -24.46
C GLY A 514 48.08 26.49 -23.95
N SER A 515 47.60 27.58 -23.35
CA SER A 515 48.46 28.65 -22.81
C SER A 515 49.28 28.22 -21.59
N GLU A 516 48.86 27.16 -20.90
CA GLU A 516 49.57 26.65 -19.72
C GLU A 516 50.79 25.75 -20.04
N ALA A 517 50.92 25.27 -21.28
CA ALA A 517 51.95 24.31 -21.69
C ALA A 517 52.73 24.73 -22.96
N GLN A 518 52.93 26.05 -23.15
CA GLN A 518 53.75 26.55 -24.26
C GLN A 518 55.23 26.15 -24.11
N CYS A 519 55.91 25.79 -25.19
CA CYS A 519 57.34 25.48 -25.15
C CYS A 519 58.14 26.64 -24.51
N GLY A 520 59.08 26.31 -23.63
CA GLY A 520 59.82 27.29 -22.83
C GLY A 520 59.17 27.64 -21.49
N SER A 521 57.92 27.21 -21.23
CA SER A 521 57.21 27.55 -19.99
C SER A 521 57.66 26.70 -18.80
N CYS A 522 57.87 25.39 -18.97
CA CYS A 522 58.29 24.47 -17.91
C CYS A 522 59.80 24.58 -17.62
N HIS A 523 60.60 24.79 -18.66
CA HIS A 523 62.03 25.04 -18.58
C HIS A 523 62.47 25.94 -19.74
N GLY A 524 63.56 26.68 -19.57
CA GLY A 524 64.16 27.46 -20.65
C GLY A 524 64.63 26.59 -21.83
N LEU A 525 64.87 27.21 -22.98
CA LEU A 525 65.43 26.55 -24.17
C LEU A 525 66.79 27.20 -24.52
N PRO A 526 67.90 26.79 -23.87
CA PRO A 526 68.06 25.65 -22.96
C PRO A 526 67.68 25.96 -21.50
N PRO A 527 67.55 24.94 -20.61
CA PRO A 527 67.21 25.15 -19.20
C PRO A 527 68.22 26.06 -18.49
N THR A 528 67.78 26.79 -17.46
CA THR A 528 68.67 27.62 -16.63
C THR A 528 69.78 26.75 -16.05
N GLY A 529 71.04 27.19 -16.18
CA GLY A 529 72.22 26.44 -15.74
C GLY A 529 72.80 25.45 -16.76
N HIS A 530 72.18 25.34 -17.95
CA HIS A 530 72.75 24.65 -19.11
C HIS A 530 73.62 25.62 -19.94
N VAL A 531 74.68 25.13 -20.56
CA VAL A 531 75.49 25.90 -21.53
C VAL A 531 74.69 26.11 -22.82
N ASP A 532 74.63 27.32 -23.34
CA ASP A 532 74.04 27.56 -24.67
C ASP A 532 75.05 27.17 -25.77
N PHE A 533 74.67 26.23 -26.63
CA PHE A 533 75.49 25.73 -27.74
C PHE A 533 75.08 26.31 -29.10
N GLY A 534 74.28 27.38 -29.13
CA GLY A 534 73.89 28.06 -30.37
C GLY A 534 72.42 27.83 -30.76
N GLY A 535 71.53 27.72 -29.77
CA GLY A 535 70.07 27.69 -29.98
C GLY A 535 69.45 26.33 -30.31
N LEU A 536 68.14 26.35 -30.62
CA LEU A 536 67.29 25.14 -30.64
C LEU A 536 67.74 24.04 -31.61
N SER A 537 68.33 24.43 -32.76
CA SER A 537 68.80 23.46 -33.77
C SER A 537 69.97 22.61 -33.30
N THR A 538 70.73 23.06 -32.28
CA THR A 538 71.87 22.29 -31.76
C THR A 538 71.46 21.28 -30.69
N CYS A 539 70.24 21.38 -30.14
CA CYS A 539 69.73 20.46 -29.12
C CYS A 539 69.75 19.01 -29.59
N THR A 540 69.42 18.75 -30.87
CA THR A 540 69.43 17.39 -31.43
C THR A 540 70.81 16.72 -31.36
N ASN A 541 71.92 17.46 -31.38
CA ASN A 541 73.25 16.85 -31.34
C ASN A 541 73.47 16.00 -30.07
N CYS A 542 72.88 16.43 -28.95
CA CYS A 542 72.93 15.72 -27.68
C CYS A 542 71.60 15.05 -27.33
N HIS A 543 70.46 15.56 -27.80
CA HIS A 543 69.12 15.06 -27.48
C HIS A 543 68.39 14.44 -28.69
N PHE A 544 69.11 13.92 -29.69
CA PHE A 544 68.55 13.35 -30.94
C PHE A 544 67.53 12.23 -30.72
N GLY A 545 67.53 11.59 -29.56
CA GLY A 545 66.55 10.56 -29.22
C GLY A 545 65.21 11.11 -28.72
N ILE A 546 65.06 12.43 -28.54
CA ILE A 546 63.91 13.07 -27.90
C ILE A 546 63.40 14.24 -28.72
N VAL A 547 64.29 15.08 -29.26
CA VAL A 547 63.93 16.26 -30.07
C VAL A 547 64.65 16.26 -31.42
N ASN A 548 63.97 16.77 -32.45
CA ASN A 548 64.58 16.99 -33.77
C ASN A 548 65.25 18.38 -33.89
N ALA A 549 65.81 18.68 -35.07
CA ALA A 549 66.47 19.96 -35.34
C ALA A 549 65.53 21.17 -35.32
N GLN A 550 64.21 20.96 -35.38
CA GLN A 550 63.18 21.99 -35.21
C GLN A 550 62.74 22.16 -33.75
N GLY A 551 63.34 21.40 -32.82
CA GLY A 551 62.97 21.38 -31.39
C GLY A 551 61.63 20.72 -31.10
N GLN A 552 61.09 19.93 -32.04
CA GLN A 552 59.88 19.16 -31.82
C GLN A 552 60.19 17.86 -31.10
N ILE A 553 59.33 17.46 -30.15
CA ILE A 553 59.45 16.19 -29.44
C ILE A 553 59.09 15.05 -30.40
N ILE A 554 60.07 14.19 -30.70
CA ILE A 554 59.90 13.03 -31.58
C ILE A 554 59.70 11.72 -30.79
N ASP A 555 60.15 11.67 -29.53
CA ASP A 555 59.88 10.55 -28.62
C ASP A 555 59.32 11.07 -27.29
N LYS A 556 58.00 11.02 -27.18
CA LYS A 556 57.26 11.44 -25.98
C LYS A 556 57.55 10.55 -24.77
N SER A 557 58.03 9.32 -24.97
CA SER A 557 58.37 8.42 -23.87
C SER A 557 59.58 8.90 -23.05
N LYS A 558 60.35 9.82 -23.63
CA LYS A 558 61.60 10.36 -23.10
C LYS A 558 61.52 11.82 -22.65
N HIS A 559 60.36 12.47 -22.81
CA HIS A 559 60.16 13.84 -22.37
C HIS A 559 59.20 13.84 -21.17
N ILE A 560 59.64 14.42 -20.03
CA ILE A 560 58.94 14.40 -18.74
C ILE A 560 58.82 12.96 -18.18
N ASN A 561 59.94 12.25 -18.06
CA ASN A 561 59.99 10.86 -17.57
C ASN A 561 60.89 10.65 -16.34
N GLY A 562 61.44 11.72 -15.75
CA GLY A 562 62.37 11.61 -14.62
C GLY A 562 63.81 11.24 -15.00
N VAL A 563 64.13 11.08 -16.29
CA VAL A 563 65.46 10.63 -16.74
C VAL A 563 66.15 11.74 -17.54
N LYS A 564 67.46 11.90 -17.33
CA LYS A 564 68.31 12.78 -18.14
C LYS A 564 68.64 12.10 -19.48
N ASN A 565 67.75 12.24 -20.46
CA ASN A 565 67.96 11.60 -21.76
C ASN A 565 68.90 12.42 -22.65
N VAL A 566 70.11 11.90 -22.87
CA VAL A 566 71.21 12.52 -23.62
C VAL A 566 71.97 11.42 -24.37
N PHE A 567 72.45 11.73 -25.58
CA PHE A 567 73.16 10.84 -26.50
C PHE A 567 72.43 9.52 -26.79
N GLY A 568 71.10 9.54 -26.74
CA GLY A 568 70.25 8.37 -26.99
C GLY A 568 70.03 7.44 -25.78
N TYR A 569 70.66 7.72 -24.64
CA TYR A 569 70.52 6.99 -23.38
C TYR A 569 69.37 7.48 -22.52
#